data_AF-A0A7G5ZEV6-F1
#
_entry.id   AF-A0A7G5ZEV6-F1
#
_cell.length_a   1.000
_cell.length_b   1.000
_cell.length_c   1.000
_cell.angle_alpha   90.00
_cell.angle_beta   90.00
_cell.angle_gamma   90.00
#
_symmetry.space_group_name_H-M   'P 1'
#
loop_
_entity.id
_entity.type
_entity.pdbx_description
1 polymer ?
#
loop_
_entity_poly.entity_id
_entity_poly.type
_entity_poly.pdbx_seq_one_letter_code
_entity_poly.pdbx_strand_id
1 'polypeptide(L)'
;MERAWCELLFVLGARPIETLELEPDALMLGCTPVLNLFPRTSEPVRVDGTRSQYKLVADVHRERATEIYSIEEVAAIVPGERAATLPRFFGAHGTNRTARQVYWHARRGPAFKAALGGTDMRLLLVDPACDPAVPATRTLVARLLCTNRGLAETLPAGTRLDTEDAGAIGAIRLLHAPSRQSLARPDGAARWQLVSQLSLNHLSLADGPEGLLRLKELLALNNLGGSVVADRQIGALAALRCRRVTRHVGGDPWHGYRRGYALTLRLAPDGMRGSSICLFGAVLQRFLALYGGVNTFVELTIEHDDGRVAGHWGALASAQLPL
;
A
#
# COMPACT_ATOMS: atom_id res chain seq x y z
N MET A 1 -36.60 -18.39 23.10
CA MET A 1 -36.46 -16.99 22.66
C MET A 1 -36.85 -16.93 21.20
N GLU A 2 -37.98 -16.30 20.87
CA GLU A 2 -38.33 -16.01 19.48
C GLU A 2 -37.27 -15.09 18.88
N ARG A 3 -36.77 -15.45 17.69
CA ARG A 3 -35.85 -14.58 16.96
C ARG A 3 -36.65 -13.42 16.41
N ALA A 4 -36.45 -12.23 16.97
CA ALA A 4 -36.92 -10.99 16.35
C ALA A 4 -36.21 -10.81 15.01
N TRP A 5 -36.97 -10.53 13.96
CA TRP A 5 -36.46 -10.28 12.61
C TRP A 5 -37.06 -8.98 12.05
N CYS A 6 -36.33 -8.35 11.14
CA CYS A 6 -36.81 -7.24 10.34
C CYS A 6 -36.34 -7.42 8.89
N GLU A 7 -37.13 -6.94 7.94
CA GLU A 7 -36.79 -6.96 6.52
C GLU A 7 -36.32 -5.58 6.06
N LEU A 8 -35.23 -5.55 5.28
CA LEU A 8 -34.72 -4.35 4.63
C LEU A 8 -34.94 -4.48 3.13
N LEU A 9 -35.71 -3.56 2.55
CA LEU A 9 -35.97 -3.52 1.11
C LEU A 9 -35.10 -2.44 0.45
N PHE A 10 -34.20 -2.87 -0.44
CA PHE A 10 -33.36 -1.96 -1.23
C PHE A 10 -34.01 -1.72 -2.60
N VAL A 11 -34.66 -0.56 -2.77
CA VAL A 11 -35.30 -0.19 -4.04
C VAL A 11 -34.25 0.45 -4.96
N LEU A 12 -34.00 -0.16 -6.12
CA LEU A 12 -33.09 0.36 -7.12
C LEU A 12 -33.80 1.32 -8.07
N GLY A 13 -33.18 2.46 -8.38
CA GLY A 13 -33.72 3.46 -9.32
C GLY A 13 -33.66 3.04 -10.80
N ALA A 14 -32.99 1.93 -11.11
CA ALA A 14 -32.90 1.36 -12.44
C ALA A 14 -32.77 -0.17 -12.35
N ARG A 15 -33.18 -0.87 -13.41
CA ARG A 15 -33.00 -2.32 -13.52
C ARG A 15 -31.50 -2.64 -13.72
N PRO A 16 -30.92 -3.59 -12.96
CA PRO A 16 -29.56 -4.07 -13.21
C PRO A 16 -29.39 -4.56 -14.66
N ILE A 17 -28.24 -4.25 -15.26
CA ILE A 17 -27.93 -4.62 -16.66
C ILE A 17 -27.71 -6.12 -16.79
N GLU A 18 -27.14 -6.75 -15.75
CA GLU A 18 -26.96 -8.20 -15.63
C GLU A 18 -27.90 -8.75 -14.56
N THR A 19 -28.33 -10.00 -14.73
CA THR A 19 -29.12 -10.70 -13.71
C THR A 19 -28.27 -10.83 -12.44
N LEU A 20 -28.72 -10.19 -11.36
CA LEU A 20 -28.04 -10.26 -10.07
C LEU A 20 -28.44 -11.57 -9.39
N GLU A 21 -27.60 -12.59 -9.51
CA GLU A 21 -27.74 -13.81 -8.72
C GLU A 21 -27.25 -13.54 -7.30
N LEU A 22 -28.17 -13.50 -6.34
CA LEU A 22 -27.86 -13.28 -4.92
C LEU A 22 -28.00 -14.60 -4.17
N GLU A 23 -26.91 -15.04 -3.56
CA GLU A 23 -26.91 -16.15 -2.61
C GLU A 23 -27.14 -15.63 -1.18
N PRO A 24 -27.69 -16.45 -0.25
CA PRO A 24 -27.94 -16.02 1.13
C PRO A 24 -26.70 -15.51 1.89
N ASP A 25 -25.50 -15.91 1.46
CA ASP A 25 -24.20 -15.49 2.00
C ASP A 25 -23.54 -14.35 1.21
N ALA A 26 -24.22 -13.78 0.20
CA ALA A 26 -23.73 -12.61 -0.54
C ALA A 26 -23.59 -11.35 0.33
N LEU A 27 -24.33 -11.28 1.44
CA LEU A 27 -24.24 -10.20 2.42
C LEU A 27 -24.00 -10.78 3.81
N MET A 28 -22.81 -10.53 4.35
CA MET A 28 -22.42 -11.00 5.68
C MET A 28 -22.10 -9.82 6.59
N LEU A 29 -22.58 -9.88 7.83
CA LEU A 29 -22.28 -8.91 8.88
C LEU A 29 -21.13 -9.42 9.77
N GLY A 30 -20.44 -8.50 10.45
CA GLY A 30 -19.32 -8.85 11.33
C GLY A 30 -18.05 -9.27 10.59
N CYS A 31 -17.93 -8.89 9.31
CA CYS A 31 -16.77 -9.18 8.50
C CYS A 31 -15.80 -7.99 8.50
N THR A 32 -14.51 -8.27 8.64
CA THR A 32 -13.45 -7.25 8.56
C THR A 32 -12.22 -7.84 7.86
N PRO A 33 -11.49 -7.06 7.03
CA PRO A 33 -10.21 -7.52 6.52
C PRO A 33 -9.22 -7.72 7.67
N VAL A 34 -8.44 -8.79 7.60
CA VAL A 34 -7.39 -9.12 8.58
C VAL A 34 -6.03 -9.18 7.89
N LEU A 35 -4.99 -8.75 8.61
CA LEU A 35 -3.60 -8.81 8.14
C LEU A 35 -2.82 -9.78 9.03
N ASN A 36 -1.97 -10.60 8.44
CA ASN A 36 -1.09 -11.48 9.18
C ASN A 36 0.13 -10.73 9.72
N LEU A 37 -0.06 -9.98 10.80
CA LEU A 37 0.98 -9.22 11.47
C LEU A 37 0.92 -9.47 12.98
N PHE A 38 2.06 -9.81 13.57
CA PHE A 38 2.16 -10.10 15.01
C PHE A 38 3.44 -9.49 15.62
N PRO A 39 3.39 -9.03 16.88
CA PRO A 39 4.54 -8.45 17.54
C PRO A 39 5.58 -9.51 17.92
N ARG A 40 6.87 -9.17 17.82
CA ARG A 40 7.99 -9.97 18.33
C ARG A 40 9.10 -9.07 18.86
N THR A 41 9.85 -9.57 19.83
CA THR A 41 11.14 -9.01 20.23
C THR A 41 12.25 -9.71 19.46
N SER A 42 13.18 -8.95 18.90
CA SER A 42 14.29 -9.52 18.14
C SER A 42 15.25 -10.32 19.02
N GLU A 43 16.00 -11.22 18.40
CA GLU A 43 17.22 -11.75 18.99
C GLU A 43 18.19 -10.60 19.33
N PRO A 44 18.94 -10.68 20.44
CA PRO A 44 19.89 -9.65 20.83
C PRO A 44 21.03 -9.56 19.82
N VAL A 45 21.29 -8.35 19.32
CA VAL A 45 22.36 -8.08 18.37
C VAL A 45 23.52 -7.39 19.08
N ARG A 46 24.60 -8.12 19.32
CA ARG A 46 25.84 -7.54 19.85
C ARG A 46 26.52 -6.70 18.77
N VAL A 47 26.75 -5.43 19.08
CA VAL A 47 27.54 -4.52 18.26
C VAL A 47 28.97 -4.55 18.77
N ASP A 48 29.91 -4.76 17.87
CA ASP A 48 31.35 -4.85 18.19
C ASP A 48 32.17 -3.82 17.40
N GLY A 49 31.54 -3.03 16.52
CA GLY A 49 32.20 -2.04 15.68
C GLY A 49 32.96 -2.64 14.48
N THR A 50 33.01 -3.97 14.34
CA THR A 50 33.75 -4.63 13.24
C THR A 50 32.94 -4.68 11.94
N ARG A 51 31.62 -4.46 12.03
CA ARG A 51 30.70 -4.51 10.90
C ARG A 51 29.93 -3.20 10.77
N SER A 52 29.73 -2.78 9.53
CA SER A 52 28.90 -1.61 9.19
C SER A 52 27.39 -1.89 9.26
N GLN A 53 26.99 -3.16 9.20
CA GLN A 53 25.60 -3.58 9.22
C GLN A 53 25.43 -4.90 9.99
N TYR A 54 24.34 -4.99 10.74
CA TYR A 54 24.01 -6.14 11.57
C TYR A 54 22.69 -6.75 11.13
N LYS A 55 22.66 -8.06 10.91
CA LYS A 55 21.41 -8.76 10.58
C LYS A 55 20.49 -8.74 11.80
N LEU A 56 19.23 -8.34 11.58
CA LEU A 56 18.20 -8.43 12.60
C LEU A 56 17.42 -9.73 12.41
N VAL A 57 17.29 -10.52 13.47
CA VAL A 57 16.59 -11.80 13.47
C VAL A 57 15.41 -11.67 14.44
N ALA A 58 14.21 -12.02 13.97
CA ALA A 58 13.02 -11.97 14.81
C ALA A 58 12.91 -13.16 15.76
N ASP A 59 13.22 -14.35 15.27
CA ASP A 59 13.17 -15.62 16.01
C ASP A 59 14.11 -16.59 15.29
N VAL A 60 15.20 -17.00 15.94
CA VAL A 60 16.20 -17.89 15.33
C VAL A 60 15.65 -19.29 15.07
N HIS A 61 14.71 -19.76 15.88
CA HIS A 61 14.11 -21.09 15.75
C HIS A 61 13.06 -21.14 14.64
N ARG A 62 12.42 -20.00 14.37
CA ARG A 62 11.37 -19.88 13.34
C ARG A 62 11.78 -19.00 12.14
N GLU A 63 13.08 -18.85 11.88
CA GLU A 63 13.60 -17.99 10.80
C GLU A 63 13.01 -18.32 9.41
N ARG A 64 12.70 -19.61 9.17
CA ARG A 64 12.07 -20.07 7.91
C ARG A 64 10.63 -19.62 7.73
N ALA A 65 9.91 -19.40 8.81
CA ALA A 65 8.49 -19.08 8.81
C ALA A 65 8.23 -17.61 9.15
N THR A 66 9.15 -16.94 9.84
CA THR A 66 8.98 -15.56 10.31
C THR A 66 9.78 -14.59 9.43
N GLU A 67 9.14 -13.50 9.02
CA GLU A 67 9.77 -12.38 8.33
C GLU A 67 9.44 -11.06 9.03
N ILE A 68 10.43 -10.18 9.13
CA ILE A 68 10.26 -8.85 9.74
C ILE A 68 9.53 -7.95 8.75
N TYR A 69 8.35 -7.46 9.13
CA TYR A 69 7.58 -6.49 8.36
C TYR A 69 8.04 -5.06 8.65
N SER A 70 8.07 -4.65 9.92
CA SER A 70 8.54 -3.33 10.37
C SER A 70 9.35 -3.43 11.66
N ILE A 71 10.23 -2.45 11.84
CA ILE A 71 10.89 -2.18 13.11
C ILE A 71 10.14 -1.03 13.77
N GLU A 72 9.55 -1.32 14.91
CA GLU A 72 8.76 -0.36 15.68
C GLU A 72 9.65 0.46 16.61
N GLU A 73 10.62 -0.21 17.24
CA GLU A 73 11.55 0.40 18.18
C GLU A 73 12.88 -0.34 18.19
N VAL A 74 13.98 0.38 18.45
CA VAL A 74 15.30 -0.19 18.71
C VAL A 74 15.81 0.39 20.03
N ALA A 75 16.13 -0.49 20.98
CA ALA A 75 16.77 -0.13 22.24
C ALA A 75 18.22 -0.62 22.25
N ALA A 76 19.10 0.21 22.83
CA ALA A 76 20.48 -0.16 23.13
C ALA A 76 20.64 -0.44 24.62
N ILE A 77 21.32 -1.54 24.92
CA ILE A 77 21.68 -1.96 26.26
C ILE A 77 23.20 -1.91 26.35
N VAL A 78 23.71 -1.01 27.19
CA VAL A 78 25.14 -0.87 27.50
C VAL A 78 25.37 -1.38 28.91
N PRO A 79 26.39 -2.22 29.17
CA PRO A 79 26.70 -2.69 30.51
C PRO A 79 26.89 -1.51 31.49
N GLY A 80 26.15 -1.52 32.60
CA GLY A 80 26.23 -0.46 33.62
C GLY A 80 25.33 0.76 33.36
N GLU A 81 24.63 0.82 32.23
CA GLU A 81 23.70 1.90 31.89
C GLU A 81 22.26 1.38 31.79
N ARG A 82 21.30 2.30 31.89
CA ARG A 82 19.90 1.98 31.63
C ARG A 82 19.68 1.81 30.13
N ALA A 83 18.87 0.83 29.74
CA ALA A 83 18.47 0.66 28.34
C ALA A 83 17.87 1.95 27.78
N ALA A 84 18.32 2.35 26.59
CA ALA A 84 17.92 3.59 25.94
C ALA A 84 17.40 3.33 24.53
N THR A 85 16.24 3.91 24.21
CA THR A 85 15.67 3.85 22.86
C THR A 85 16.48 4.72 21.91
N LEU A 86 16.92 4.14 20.79
CA LEU A 86 17.63 4.84 19.74
C LEU A 86 16.63 5.44 18.73
N PRO A 87 16.79 6.71 18.32
CA PRO A 87 15.98 7.31 17.27
C PRO A 87 16.32 6.79 15.87
N ARG A 88 15.36 6.89 14.96
CA ARG A 88 15.54 6.64 13.52
C ARG A 88 16.38 7.74 12.88
N PHE A 89 17.29 7.38 11.98
CA PHE A 89 18.10 8.35 11.23
C PHE A 89 17.27 9.19 10.25
N PHE A 90 16.38 8.55 9.47
CA PHE A 90 15.44 9.24 8.59
C PHE A 90 14.11 9.48 9.31
N GLY A 91 13.61 10.71 9.27
CA GLY A 91 12.40 11.17 10.00
C GLY A 91 12.69 12.10 11.18
N ALA A 92 13.96 12.23 11.61
CA ALA A 92 14.40 13.18 12.64
C ALA A 92 14.61 14.62 12.08
N HIS A 93 13.78 15.04 11.12
CA HIS A 93 13.79 16.42 10.65
C HIS A 93 13.13 17.31 11.71
N GLY A 94 13.94 18.00 12.52
CA GLY A 94 13.50 19.15 13.32
C GLY A 94 13.68 19.03 14.83
N THR A 95 13.83 17.83 15.40
CA THR A 95 14.00 17.67 16.85
C THR A 95 15.48 17.53 17.20
N ASN A 96 16.11 18.65 17.53
CA ASN A 96 17.33 18.78 18.32
C ASN A 96 18.39 17.70 18.06
N ARG A 97 19.11 17.79 16.93
CA ARG A 97 20.32 16.98 16.65
C ARG A 97 21.39 17.35 17.67
N THR A 98 21.32 16.77 18.87
CA THR A 98 22.46 16.82 19.79
C THR A 98 23.62 16.10 19.10
N ALA A 99 24.79 16.73 19.06
CA ALA A 99 25.95 16.27 18.29
C ALA A 99 26.48 14.88 18.72
N ARG A 100 25.89 14.24 19.74
CA ARG A 100 26.34 12.98 20.35
C ARG A 100 25.30 11.85 20.34
N GLN A 101 24.13 12.05 19.74
CA GLN A 101 23.11 11.00 19.72
C GLN A 101 23.39 9.98 18.62
N VAL A 102 23.33 8.68 18.95
CA VAL A 102 23.41 7.59 17.98
C VAL A 102 22.02 7.28 17.43
N TYR A 103 21.92 7.17 16.12
CA TYR A 103 20.70 6.86 15.39
C TYR A 103 20.79 5.45 14.79
N TRP A 104 19.64 4.88 14.44
CA TRP A 104 19.60 3.66 13.64
C TRP A 104 18.95 3.89 12.28
N HIS A 105 19.42 3.14 11.29
CA HIS A 105 18.83 3.04 9.96
C HIS A 105 18.64 1.57 9.63
N ALA A 106 17.51 1.23 9.00
CA ALA A 106 17.22 -0.13 8.57
C ALA A 106 17.30 -0.24 7.06
N ARG A 107 17.95 -1.30 6.58
CA ARG A 107 18.01 -1.66 5.16
C ARG A 107 17.43 -3.04 4.95
N ARG A 108 16.40 -3.13 4.11
CA ARG A 108 15.88 -4.40 3.60
C ARG A 108 16.71 -4.84 2.40
N GLY A 109 17.00 -6.13 2.31
CA GLY A 109 17.65 -6.71 1.15
C GLY A 109 17.31 -8.19 1.00
N PRO A 110 17.90 -8.87 0.00
CA PRO A 110 17.68 -10.30 -0.17
C PRO A 110 18.09 -11.07 1.10
N ALA A 111 17.39 -12.17 1.34
CA ALA A 111 17.69 -13.08 2.44
C ALA A 111 19.16 -13.54 2.38
N PHE A 112 19.83 -13.61 3.52
CA PHE A 112 21.23 -14.04 3.62
C PHE A 112 21.43 -15.48 3.16
N LYS A 113 20.43 -16.35 3.37
CA LYS A 113 20.39 -17.70 2.84
C LYS A 113 19.37 -17.73 1.71
N ALA A 114 19.83 -17.83 0.47
CA ALA A 114 18.95 -17.83 -0.70
C ALA A 114 17.82 -18.89 -0.62
N ALA A 115 18.11 -20.03 0.01
CA ALA A 115 17.15 -21.12 0.24
C ALA A 115 15.95 -20.76 1.14
N LEU A 116 16.01 -19.67 1.91
CA LEU A 116 14.92 -19.24 2.80
C LEU A 116 13.84 -18.41 2.09
N GLY A 117 14.11 -17.91 0.88
CA GLY A 117 13.26 -16.94 0.20
C GLY A 117 13.07 -15.65 1.00
N GLY A 118 12.23 -14.73 0.49
CA GLY A 118 11.89 -13.48 1.18
C GLY A 118 13.05 -12.49 1.35
N THR A 119 12.93 -11.61 2.34
CA THR A 119 13.89 -10.52 2.60
C THR A 119 14.38 -10.52 4.04
N ASP A 120 15.60 -10.03 4.24
CA ASP A 120 16.19 -9.83 5.57
C ASP A 120 16.37 -8.34 5.86
N MET A 121 16.13 -7.97 7.12
CA MET A 121 16.37 -6.63 7.64
C MET A 121 17.77 -6.53 8.26
N ARG A 122 18.45 -5.44 7.94
CA ARG A 122 19.77 -5.10 8.48
C ARG A 122 19.68 -3.77 9.22
N LEU A 123 20.26 -3.70 10.41
CA LEU A 123 20.42 -2.47 11.17
C LEU A 123 21.81 -1.89 10.92
N LEU A 124 21.83 -0.58 10.71
CA LEU A 124 23.01 0.26 10.62
C LEU A 124 22.91 1.29 11.75
N LEU A 125 24.00 1.50 12.46
CA LEU A 125 24.10 2.58 13.43
C LEU A 125 24.77 3.78 12.77
N VAL A 126 24.23 4.97 13.04
CA VAL A 126 24.81 6.24 12.61
C VAL A 126 25.20 6.99 13.86
N ASP A 127 26.51 7.06 14.11
CA ASP A 127 27.10 7.78 15.23
C ASP A 127 27.83 9.03 14.68
N PRO A 128 27.29 10.25 14.87
CA PRO A 128 27.94 11.47 14.41
C PRO A 128 29.25 11.80 15.12
N ALA A 129 29.42 11.35 16.37
CA ALA A 129 30.63 11.63 17.15
C ALA A 129 31.76 10.67 16.79
N CYS A 130 31.41 9.41 16.48
CA CYS A 130 32.31 8.35 16.00
C CYS A 130 33.65 8.31 16.74
N ASP A 131 33.62 8.30 18.08
CA ASP A 131 34.83 8.26 18.91
C ASP A 131 35.46 6.85 18.88
N PRO A 132 36.63 6.66 18.23
CA PRO A 132 37.26 5.35 18.14
C PRO A 132 37.89 4.89 19.47
N ALA A 133 38.04 5.79 20.45
CA ALA A 133 38.59 5.46 21.76
C ALA A 133 37.57 4.77 22.68
N VAL A 134 36.27 4.83 22.36
CA VAL A 134 35.20 4.21 23.13
C VAL A 134 34.77 2.90 22.46
N PRO A 135 35.02 1.73 23.06
CA PRO A 135 34.53 0.46 22.53
C PRO A 135 33.01 0.48 22.44
N ALA A 136 32.47 0.18 21.27
CA ALA A 136 31.03 0.16 21.02
C ALA A 136 30.34 -1.07 21.64
N THR A 137 30.55 -1.33 22.93
CA THR A 137 29.98 -2.50 23.61
C THR A 137 28.52 -2.26 23.95
N ARG A 138 27.64 -2.47 22.96
CA ARG A 138 26.20 -2.36 23.14
C ARG A 138 25.49 -3.55 22.53
N THR A 139 24.41 -3.97 23.17
CA THR A 139 23.49 -4.97 22.63
C THR A 139 22.23 -4.25 22.18
N LEU A 140 21.85 -4.45 20.92
CA LEU A 140 20.61 -3.92 20.38
C LEU A 140 19.51 -4.96 20.53
N VAL A 141 18.34 -4.51 20.98
CA VAL A 141 17.11 -5.30 20.98
C VAL A 141 16.04 -4.47 20.28
N ALA A 142 15.28 -5.07 19.38
CA ALA A 142 14.26 -4.37 18.62
C ALA A 142 12.87 -4.94 18.90
N ARG A 143 11.88 -4.06 18.99
CA ARG A 143 10.47 -4.42 18.93
C ARG A 143 10.03 -4.42 17.46
N LEU A 144 9.49 -5.53 17.01
CA LEU A 144 9.23 -5.82 15.61
C LEU A 144 7.76 -6.12 15.40
N LEU A 145 7.27 -5.79 14.22
CA LEU A 145 6.08 -6.41 13.65
C LEU A 145 6.54 -7.44 12.62
N CYS A 146 6.04 -8.67 12.73
CA CYS A 146 6.44 -9.79 11.91
C CYS A 146 5.25 -10.39 11.16
N THR A 147 5.52 -11.12 10.09
CA THR A 147 4.55 -11.89 9.32
C THR A 147 5.05 -13.31 9.10
N ASN A 148 4.16 -14.25 8.77
CA ASN A 148 4.53 -15.65 8.57
C ASN A 148 4.97 -16.00 7.14
N ARG A 149 5.73 -15.15 6.45
CA ARG A 149 6.18 -15.38 5.06
C ARG A 149 5.02 -15.94 4.18
N GLY A 150 5.31 -16.89 3.30
CA GLY A 150 4.32 -17.61 2.50
C GLY A 150 3.52 -18.70 3.25
N LEU A 151 3.54 -18.74 4.60
CA LEU A 151 2.75 -19.73 5.35
C LEU A 151 1.26 -19.35 5.36
N ALA A 152 0.94 -18.07 5.52
CA ALA A 152 -0.45 -17.63 5.67
C ALA A 152 -1.30 -17.89 4.41
N GLU A 153 -0.70 -17.79 3.22
CA GLU A 153 -1.37 -18.08 1.95
C GLU A 153 -1.74 -19.56 1.75
N THR A 154 -1.25 -20.46 2.61
CA THR A 154 -1.62 -21.90 2.57
C THR A 154 -2.93 -22.21 3.28
N LEU A 155 -3.48 -21.24 4.04
CA LEU A 155 -4.71 -21.45 4.78
C LEU A 155 -5.94 -21.48 3.84
N PRO A 156 -6.77 -22.54 3.88
CA PRO A 156 -7.97 -22.60 3.06
C PRO A 156 -9.04 -21.62 3.53
N ALA A 157 -9.98 -21.28 2.64
CA ALA A 157 -11.21 -20.62 3.03
C ALA A 157 -11.98 -21.48 4.05
N GLY A 158 -12.67 -20.83 4.98
CA GLY A 158 -13.39 -21.48 6.08
C GLY A 158 -12.53 -21.86 7.29
N THR A 159 -11.20 -21.69 7.23
CA THR A 159 -10.30 -21.93 8.36
C THR A 159 -10.77 -21.18 9.59
N ARG A 160 -10.96 -21.92 10.69
CA ARG A 160 -11.30 -21.34 12.00
C ARG A 160 -10.05 -20.73 12.62
N LEU A 161 -10.19 -19.51 13.12
CA LEU A 161 -9.14 -18.83 13.89
C LEU A 161 -9.57 -18.79 15.35
N ASP A 162 -8.59 -18.95 16.23
CA ASP A 162 -8.75 -18.83 17.68
C ASP A 162 -8.19 -17.49 18.15
N THR A 163 -8.72 -16.99 19.25
CA THR A 163 -8.25 -15.73 19.86
C THR A 163 -7.21 -16.04 20.94
N GLU A 164 -6.16 -15.23 21.02
CA GLU A 164 -5.19 -15.33 22.12
C GLU A 164 -5.79 -14.78 23.43
N ASP A 165 -6.64 -13.76 23.34
CA ASP A 165 -7.34 -13.17 24.47
C ASP A 165 -8.72 -13.82 24.72
N ALA A 166 -9.10 -13.91 25.99
CA ALA A 166 -10.42 -14.35 26.41
C ALA A 166 -11.44 -13.22 26.18
N GLY A 167 -12.28 -13.37 25.15
CA GLY A 167 -13.40 -12.47 24.86
C GLY A 167 -14.65 -13.24 24.47
N ALA A 168 -15.82 -12.59 24.53
CA ALA A 168 -17.11 -13.17 24.10
C ALA A 168 -17.24 -13.21 22.57
N ILE A 169 -16.27 -13.83 21.90
CA ILE A 169 -16.27 -14.04 20.45
C ILE A 169 -16.71 -15.48 20.20
N GLY A 170 -17.80 -15.67 19.45
CA GLY A 170 -18.36 -17.00 19.20
C GLY A 170 -17.47 -17.88 18.30
N ALA A 171 -17.10 -17.37 17.13
CA ALA A 171 -16.16 -18.03 16.22
C ALA A 171 -15.61 -17.03 15.21
N ILE A 172 -14.32 -17.15 14.87
CA ILE A 172 -13.69 -16.40 13.78
C ILE A 172 -13.39 -17.39 12.65
N ARG A 173 -13.74 -17.02 11.41
CA ARG A 173 -13.48 -17.84 10.22
C ARG A 173 -12.99 -16.98 9.08
N LEU A 174 -12.05 -17.51 8.31
CA LEU A 174 -11.65 -16.90 7.05
C LEU A 174 -12.75 -17.09 6.00
N LEU A 175 -13.28 -16.01 5.44
CA LEU A 175 -14.26 -16.10 4.33
C LEU A 175 -13.59 -16.52 3.02
N HIS A 176 -12.36 -16.07 2.80
CA HIS A 176 -11.56 -16.37 1.63
C HIS A 176 -10.16 -16.84 2.04
N ALA A 177 -9.49 -17.57 1.15
CA ALA A 177 -8.08 -17.87 1.32
C ALA A 177 -7.28 -16.55 1.39
N PRO A 178 -6.28 -16.42 2.28
CA PRO A 178 -5.46 -15.22 2.35
C PRO A 178 -4.78 -14.90 1.01
N SER A 179 -4.66 -13.61 0.70
CA SER A 179 -3.95 -13.16 -0.50
C SER A 179 -2.49 -13.60 -0.45
N ARG A 180 -1.90 -13.86 -1.63
CA ARG A 180 -0.46 -14.12 -1.74
C ARG A 180 0.36 -12.97 -1.18
N GLN A 181 1.47 -13.29 -0.54
CA GLN A 181 2.36 -12.27 -0.01
C GLN A 181 2.96 -11.43 -1.14
N SER A 182 2.81 -10.11 -1.07
CA SER A 182 3.51 -9.18 -1.97
C SER A 182 4.97 -9.06 -1.53
N LEU A 183 5.89 -9.52 -2.37
CA LEU A 183 7.32 -9.47 -2.09
C LEU A 183 7.90 -8.13 -2.57
N ALA A 184 8.58 -7.43 -1.66
CA ALA A 184 9.38 -6.28 -2.04
C ALA A 184 10.50 -6.71 -2.99
N ARG A 185 10.64 -6.04 -4.13
CA ARG A 185 11.79 -6.19 -5.03
C ARG A 185 12.77 -5.05 -4.76
N PRO A 186 13.80 -5.24 -3.90
CA PRO A 186 14.76 -4.18 -3.59
C PRO A 186 15.80 -3.98 -4.71
N ASP A 187 15.44 -4.24 -5.97
CA ASP A 187 16.34 -4.13 -7.11
C ASP A 187 16.47 -2.67 -7.59
N GLY A 188 17.39 -2.43 -8.52
CA GLY A 188 17.58 -1.10 -9.08
C GLY A 188 16.40 -0.64 -9.92
N ALA A 189 15.79 -1.56 -10.68
CA ALA A 189 14.71 -1.27 -11.61
C ALA A 189 13.45 -0.76 -10.86
N ALA A 190 13.01 -1.45 -9.81
CA ALA A 190 11.84 -1.03 -9.02
C ALA A 190 12.06 0.33 -8.35
N ARG A 191 13.29 0.64 -7.93
CA ARG A 191 13.63 1.97 -7.39
C ARG A 191 13.57 3.05 -8.45
N TRP A 192 14.11 2.81 -9.64
CA TRP A 192 13.99 3.75 -10.76
C TRP A 192 12.56 3.93 -11.23
N GLN A 193 11.76 2.87 -11.20
CA GLN A 193 10.31 2.93 -11.45
C GLN A 193 9.60 3.83 -10.42
N LEU A 194 9.92 3.70 -9.13
CA LEU A 194 9.38 4.57 -8.08
C LEU A 194 9.84 6.03 -8.26
N VAL A 195 11.13 6.26 -8.55
CA VAL A 195 11.65 7.60 -8.83
C VAL A 195 10.92 8.20 -10.03
N SER A 196 10.74 7.44 -11.11
CA SER A 196 9.97 7.87 -12.28
C SER A 196 8.54 8.27 -11.89
N GLN A 197 7.83 7.46 -11.09
CA GLN A 197 6.49 7.80 -10.59
C GLN A 197 6.46 9.10 -9.78
N LEU A 198 7.41 9.28 -8.86
CA LEU A 198 7.47 10.46 -8.00
C LEU A 198 7.93 11.72 -8.75
N SER A 199 8.73 11.56 -9.82
CA SER A 199 9.15 12.65 -10.69
C SER A 199 8.09 13.01 -11.74
N LEU A 200 7.11 12.14 -12.02
CA LEU A 200 5.98 12.38 -12.92
C LEU A 200 4.94 13.37 -12.37
N ASN A 201 5.32 14.22 -11.39
CA ASN A 201 4.51 15.25 -10.73
C ASN A 201 3.90 16.33 -11.64
N HIS A 202 4.06 16.23 -12.95
CA HIS A 202 3.31 17.03 -13.90
C HIS A 202 2.65 16.08 -14.87
N LEU A 203 1.36 15.84 -14.61
CA LEU A 203 0.40 15.10 -15.44
C LEU A 203 0.36 15.70 -16.86
N SER A 204 1.42 15.50 -17.63
CA SER A 204 1.49 15.78 -19.06
C SER A 204 0.95 14.55 -19.77
N LEU A 205 -0.32 14.25 -19.48
CA LEU A 205 -1.10 13.35 -20.31
C LEU A 205 -1.43 14.14 -21.57
N ALA A 206 -0.56 13.97 -22.57
CA ALA A 206 -0.82 14.41 -23.92
C ALA A 206 -2.11 13.75 -24.42
N ASP A 207 -2.85 14.46 -25.27
CA ASP A 207 -4.00 13.89 -25.94
C ASP A 207 -3.54 12.78 -26.91
N GLY A 208 -4.31 11.69 -27.03
CA GLY A 208 -4.03 10.62 -27.99
C GLY A 208 -3.11 9.48 -27.49
N PRO A 209 -2.45 8.75 -28.42
CA PRO A 209 -1.88 7.43 -28.16
C PRO A 209 -0.67 7.45 -27.21
N GLU A 210 0.16 8.49 -27.26
CA GLU A 210 1.30 8.63 -26.34
C GLU A 210 0.84 8.82 -24.90
N GLY A 211 -0.23 9.61 -24.69
CA GLY A 211 -0.82 9.80 -23.36
C GLY A 211 -1.42 8.51 -22.82
N LEU A 212 -2.08 7.72 -23.67
CA LEU A 212 -2.61 6.42 -23.30
C LEU A 212 -1.49 5.46 -22.86
N LEU A 213 -0.38 5.41 -23.62
CA LEU A 213 0.76 4.56 -23.28
C LEU A 213 1.34 4.93 -21.92
N ARG A 214 1.58 6.23 -21.67
CA ARG A 214 2.07 6.72 -20.38
C ARG A 214 1.12 6.41 -19.22
N LEU A 215 -0.19 6.54 -19.44
CA LEU A 215 -1.18 6.16 -18.43
C LEU A 215 -1.11 4.67 -18.12
N LYS A 216 -1.02 3.81 -19.14
CA LYS A 216 -0.88 2.36 -18.94
C LYS A 216 0.40 2.01 -18.19
N GLU A 217 1.52 2.62 -18.53
CA GLU A 217 2.79 2.45 -17.80
C GLU A 217 2.63 2.86 -16.34
N LEU A 218 2.04 4.03 -16.08
CA LEU A 218 1.80 4.53 -14.73
C LEU A 218 0.90 3.59 -13.90
N LEU A 219 -0.15 3.01 -14.51
CA LEU A 219 -1.02 2.05 -13.83
C LEU A 219 -0.31 0.70 -13.62
N ALA A 220 0.47 0.23 -14.59
CA ALA A 220 1.23 -1.02 -14.50
C ALA A 220 2.26 -0.97 -13.37
N LEU A 221 2.85 0.20 -13.13
CA LEU A 221 3.75 0.46 -12.02
C LEU A 221 3.09 0.29 -10.63
N ASN A 222 1.77 0.37 -10.54
CA ASN A 222 1.00 0.13 -9.32
C ASN A 222 0.53 -1.33 -9.19
N ASN A 223 0.76 -2.18 -10.20
CA ASN A 223 0.47 -3.62 -10.14
C ASN A 223 1.58 -4.41 -9.43
N LEU A 224 1.90 -4.02 -8.19
CA LEU A 224 3.03 -4.56 -7.42
C LEU A 224 2.92 -6.08 -7.19
N GLY A 225 1.70 -6.60 -7.09
CA GLY A 225 1.40 -8.02 -6.87
C GLY A 225 1.31 -8.86 -8.15
N GLY A 226 1.45 -8.28 -9.35
CA GLY A 226 1.30 -8.99 -10.61
C GLY A 226 -0.10 -9.58 -10.82
N SER A 227 -1.13 -8.81 -10.49
CA SER A 227 -2.52 -9.21 -10.69
C SER A 227 -2.84 -9.28 -12.18
N VAL A 228 -3.20 -10.47 -12.67
CA VAL A 228 -3.66 -10.70 -14.04
C VAL A 228 -4.93 -9.90 -14.35
N VAL A 229 -5.79 -9.72 -13.35
CA VAL A 229 -7.01 -8.90 -13.49
C VAL A 229 -6.62 -7.44 -13.73
N ALA A 230 -5.66 -6.91 -12.96
CA ALA A 230 -5.20 -5.54 -13.16
C ALA A 230 -4.54 -5.36 -14.53
N ASP A 231 -3.70 -6.30 -14.98
CA ASP A 231 -3.07 -6.24 -16.30
C ASP A 231 -4.12 -6.26 -17.43
N ARG A 232 -5.16 -7.08 -17.29
CA ARG A 232 -6.29 -7.10 -18.24
C ARG A 232 -7.04 -5.77 -18.26
N GLN A 233 -7.34 -5.19 -17.09
CA GLN A 233 -8.01 -3.88 -16.98
C GLN A 233 -7.18 -2.74 -17.59
N ILE A 234 -5.86 -2.74 -17.35
CA ILE A 234 -4.93 -1.76 -17.92
C ILE A 234 -4.83 -1.96 -19.44
N GLY A 235 -4.72 -3.21 -19.90
CA GLY A 235 -4.70 -3.58 -21.30
C GLY A 235 -5.97 -3.14 -22.04
N ALA A 236 -7.13 -3.20 -21.37
CA ALA A 236 -8.43 -2.82 -21.89
C ALA A 236 -8.59 -1.34 -22.25
N LEU A 237 -7.72 -0.44 -21.76
CA LEU A 237 -7.80 0.97 -22.13
C LEU A 237 -7.42 1.13 -23.62
N ALA A 238 -8.38 1.46 -24.47
CA ALA A 238 -8.21 1.49 -25.92
C ALA A 238 -7.88 2.89 -26.46
N ALA A 239 -8.44 3.93 -25.85
CA ALA A 239 -8.17 5.31 -26.23
C ALA A 239 -8.20 6.22 -25.01
N LEU A 240 -7.39 7.29 -25.05
CA LEU A 240 -7.45 8.40 -24.11
C LEU A 240 -7.66 9.69 -24.89
N ARG A 241 -8.67 10.46 -24.49
CA ARG A 241 -8.76 11.88 -24.82
C ARG A 241 -8.52 12.72 -23.58
N CYS A 242 -7.70 13.75 -23.70
CA CYS A 242 -7.39 14.65 -22.59
C CYS A 242 -7.59 16.11 -23.03
N ARG A 243 -8.53 16.81 -22.40
CA ARG A 243 -8.83 18.21 -22.72
C ARG A 243 -8.67 19.09 -21.49
N ARG A 244 -8.00 20.24 -21.67
CA ARG A 244 -7.97 21.30 -20.65
C ARG A 244 -9.32 22.01 -20.65
N VAL A 245 -9.94 22.09 -19.48
CA VAL A 245 -11.26 22.69 -19.29
C VAL A 245 -11.25 23.64 -18.10
N THR A 246 -12.13 24.63 -18.13
CA THR A 246 -12.43 25.47 -16.98
C THR A 246 -13.83 25.13 -16.49
N ARG A 247 -13.98 24.92 -15.19
CA ARG A 247 -15.26 24.58 -14.55
C ARG A 247 -15.43 25.38 -13.29
N HIS A 248 -16.68 25.63 -12.96
CA HIS A 248 -17.06 26.09 -11.65
C HIS A 248 -17.01 24.90 -10.68
N VAL A 249 -16.08 24.92 -9.72
CA VAL A 249 -15.84 23.84 -8.77
C VAL A 249 -16.03 24.38 -7.35
N GLY A 250 -17.04 23.87 -6.65
CA GLY A 250 -17.43 24.33 -5.31
C GLY A 250 -18.87 24.87 -5.27
N GLY A 251 -19.29 25.30 -4.09
CA GLY A 251 -20.66 25.79 -3.84
C GLY A 251 -20.83 27.31 -3.85
N ASP A 252 -19.75 28.10 -3.91
CA ASP A 252 -19.82 29.57 -3.97
C ASP A 252 -20.18 30.01 -5.40
N PRO A 253 -21.24 30.78 -5.67
CA PRO A 253 -21.63 31.18 -7.02
C PRO A 253 -20.65 32.14 -7.73
N TRP A 254 -19.82 32.88 -6.98
CA TRP A 254 -19.01 33.99 -7.49
C TRP A 254 -17.52 33.62 -7.58
N HIS A 255 -17.07 32.66 -6.79
CA HIS A 255 -15.71 32.12 -6.79
C HIS A 255 -15.72 30.63 -7.06
N GLY A 256 -14.68 30.09 -7.70
CA GLY A 256 -14.55 28.64 -7.87
C GLY A 256 -14.30 28.19 -9.31
N TYR A 257 -14.13 29.11 -10.26
CA TYR A 257 -13.63 28.73 -11.57
C TYR A 257 -12.18 28.26 -11.48
N ARG A 258 -11.99 26.96 -11.71
CA ARG A 258 -10.68 26.32 -11.72
C ARG A 258 -10.39 25.80 -13.11
N ARG A 259 -9.10 25.66 -13.43
CA ARG A 259 -8.64 24.94 -14.63
C ARG A 259 -8.41 23.48 -14.25
N GLY A 260 -8.73 22.58 -15.15
CA GLY A 260 -8.64 21.15 -14.92
C GLY A 260 -8.49 20.35 -16.19
N TYR A 261 -8.45 19.04 -16.01
CA TYR A 261 -8.38 18.07 -17.09
C TYR A 261 -9.68 17.28 -17.14
N ALA A 262 -10.32 17.26 -18.31
CA ALA A 262 -11.41 16.35 -18.64
C ALA A 262 -10.82 15.20 -19.44
N LEU A 263 -10.80 14.00 -18.83
CA LEU A 263 -10.33 12.78 -19.44
C LEU A 263 -11.50 11.94 -19.93
N THR A 264 -11.36 11.39 -21.13
CA THR A 264 -12.29 10.42 -21.69
C THR A 264 -11.52 9.16 -22.06
N LEU A 265 -11.82 8.06 -21.39
CA LEU A 265 -11.21 6.76 -21.62
C LEU A 265 -12.17 5.86 -22.37
N ARG A 266 -11.76 5.34 -23.52
CA ARG A 266 -12.51 4.31 -24.24
C ARG A 266 -11.98 2.94 -23.86
N LEU A 267 -12.89 2.02 -23.55
CA LEU A 267 -12.56 0.63 -23.24
C LEU A 267 -12.66 -0.24 -24.49
N ALA A 268 -11.72 -1.16 -24.65
CA ALA A 268 -11.82 -2.24 -25.62
C ALA A 268 -12.97 -3.20 -25.23
N PRO A 269 -13.58 -3.88 -26.22
CA PRO A 269 -14.58 -4.91 -25.95
C PRO A 269 -14.06 -5.94 -24.96
N ASP A 270 -14.92 -6.37 -24.03
CA ASP A 270 -14.66 -7.45 -23.07
C ASP A 270 -13.50 -7.25 -22.07
N GLY A 271 -12.79 -6.12 -22.14
CA GLY A 271 -11.60 -5.86 -21.34
C GLY A 271 -11.89 -5.65 -19.85
N MET A 272 -13.12 -5.25 -19.50
CA MET A 272 -13.59 -5.03 -18.12
C MET A 272 -14.60 -6.10 -17.65
N ARG A 273 -14.76 -7.23 -18.35
CA ARG A 273 -15.68 -8.29 -17.91
C ARG A 273 -15.32 -8.80 -16.51
N GLY A 274 -16.33 -8.98 -15.66
CA GLY A 274 -16.16 -9.39 -14.27
C GLY A 274 -15.51 -8.33 -13.37
N SER A 275 -15.35 -7.10 -13.85
CA SER A 275 -14.81 -5.98 -13.09
C SER A 275 -15.82 -4.83 -13.04
N SER A 276 -15.88 -4.13 -11.90
CA SER A 276 -16.74 -2.96 -11.77
C SER A 276 -16.10 -1.74 -12.43
N ILE A 277 -16.65 -1.31 -13.57
CA ILE A 277 -16.27 -0.03 -14.22
C ILE A 277 -16.48 1.14 -13.26
N CYS A 278 -17.54 1.07 -12.43
CA CYS A 278 -17.85 2.08 -11.43
C CYS A 278 -16.70 2.24 -10.42
N LEU A 279 -16.24 1.12 -9.84
CA LEU A 279 -15.13 1.13 -8.88
C LEU A 279 -13.82 1.55 -9.56
N PHE A 280 -13.54 1.00 -10.74
CA PHE A 280 -12.34 1.33 -11.51
C PHE A 280 -12.25 2.83 -11.79
N GLY A 281 -13.31 3.45 -12.31
CA GLY A 281 -13.32 4.88 -12.60
C GLY A 281 -13.24 5.74 -11.35
N ALA A 282 -13.89 5.35 -10.25
CA ALA A 282 -13.82 6.08 -8.98
C ALA A 282 -12.39 6.08 -8.40
N VAL A 283 -11.73 4.92 -8.40
CA VAL A 283 -10.34 4.80 -7.96
C VAL A 283 -9.41 5.55 -8.90
N LEU A 284 -9.59 5.41 -10.21
CA LEU A 284 -8.75 6.06 -11.21
C LEU A 284 -8.86 7.59 -11.18
N GLN A 285 -10.06 8.15 -11.02
CA GLN A 285 -10.23 9.59 -10.87
C GLN A 285 -9.46 10.11 -9.67
N ARG A 286 -9.59 9.43 -8.52
CA ARG A 286 -8.93 9.84 -7.28
C ARG A 286 -7.43 9.70 -7.38
N PHE A 287 -6.95 8.64 -8.03
CA PHE A 287 -5.55 8.46 -8.36
C PHE A 287 -5.04 9.63 -9.22
N LEU A 288 -5.70 9.95 -10.34
CA LEU A 288 -5.30 11.06 -11.21
C LEU A 288 -5.33 12.42 -10.51
N ALA A 289 -6.27 12.63 -9.59
CA ALA A 289 -6.34 13.85 -8.79
C ALA A 289 -5.11 14.03 -7.87
N LEU A 290 -4.46 12.96 -7.42
CA LEU A 290 -3.21 13.04 -6.62
C LEU A 290 -2.00 13.49 -7.45
N TYR A 291 -2.01 13.21 -8.75
CA TYR A 291 -0.95 13.62 -9.68
C TYR A 291 -1.24 14.98 -10.35
N GLY A 292 -2.45 15.52 -10.16
CA GLY A 292 -2.81 16.84 -10.67
C GLY A 292 -2.06 17.92 -9.91
N GLY A 293 -1.56 18.94 -10.62
CA GLY A 293 -0.88 20.06 -9.98
C GLY A 293 -1.78 20.87 -9.05
N VAL A 294 -1.18 21.75 -8.26
CA VAL A 294 -1.87 22.66 -7.34
C VAL A 294 -3.00 23.41 -8.06
N ASN A 295 -4.16 23.55 -7.38
CA ASN A 295 -5.35 24.26 -7.90
C ASN A 295 -5.95 23.69 -9.19
N THR A 296 -5.67 22.43 -9.50
CA THR A 296 -6.24 21.72 -10.66
C THR A 296 -7.37 20.77 -10.21
N PHE A 297 -8.31 20.46 -11.11
CA PHE A 297 -9.27 19.36 -10.92
C PHE A 297 -9.17 18.33 -12.05
N VAL A 298 -9.71 17.14 -11.80
CA VAL A 298 -9.83 16.06 -12.77
C VAL A 298 -11.29 15.61 -12.91
N GLU A 299 -11.79 15.58 -14.13
CA GLU A 299 -13.05 14.94 -14.55
C GLU A 299 -12.71 13.67 -15.34
N LEU A 300 -13.46 12.59 -15.10
CA LEU A 300 -13.27 11.33 -15.82
C LEU A 300 -14.59 10.90 -16.45
N THR A 301 -14.53 10.49 -17.71
CA THR A 301 -15.61 9.80 -18.41
C THR A 301 -15.06 8.50 -18.97
N ILE A 302 -15.76 7.40 -18.75
CA ILE A 302 -15.42 6.10 -19.34
C ILE A 302 -16.49 5.76 -20.36
N GLU A 303 -16.07 5.38 -21.55
CA GLU A 303 -16.90 5.00 -22.68
C GLU A 303 -16.64 3.53 -23.06
N HIS A 304 -17.69 2.83 -23.49
CA HIS A 304 -17.58 1.56 -24.18
C HIS A 304 -17.00 1.77 -25.59
N ASP A 305 -16.64 0.68 -26.27
CA ASP A 305 -16.03 0.75 -27.61
C ASP A 305 -16.96 1.41 -28.65
N ASP A 306 -18.29 1.25 -28.48
CA ASP A 306 -19.34 1.86 -29.29
C ASP A 306 -19.58 3.36 -28.99
N GLY A 307 -18.83 3.94 -28.04
CA GLY A 307 -18.93 5.34 -27.63
C GLY A 307 -20.03 5.62 -26.61
N ARG A 308 -20.79 4.62 -26.15
CA ARG A 308 -21.75 4.81 -25.06
C ARG A 308 -21.03 5.08 -23.75
N VAL A 309 -21.49 6.08 -23.01
CA VAL A 309 -20.92 6.41 -21.68
C VAL A 309 -21.25 5.29 -20.70
N ALA A 310 -20.21 4.65 -20.18
CA ALA A 310 -20.27 3.63 -19.13
C ALA A 310 -20.34 4.26 -17.74
N GLY A 311 -19.73 5.42 -17.55
CA GLY A 311 -19.74 6.16 -16.30
C GLY A 311 -19.10 7.54 -16.43
N HIS A 312 -19.56 8.47 -15.60
CA HIS A 312 -19.02 9.82 -15.50
C HIS A 312 -18.77 10.19 -14.04
N TRP A 313 -17.59 10.75 -13.78
CA TRP A 313 -17.16 11.24 -12.49
C TRP A 313 -16.83 12.73 -12.63
N GLY A 314 -17.66 13.56 -11.99
CA GLY A 314 -17.55 15.02 -12.04
C GLY A 314 -16.31 15.55 -11.32
N ALA A 315 -16.03 16.85 -11.46
CA ALA A 315 -14.76 17.46 -11.04
C ALA A 315 -14.31 17.12 -9.61
N LEU A 316 -13.16 16.44 -9.50
CA LEU A 316 -12.48 16.18 -8.24
C LEU A 316 -11.22 17.07 -8.15
N ALA A 317 -11.16 17.92 -7.13
CA ALA A 317 -10.00 18.79 -6.91
C ALA A 317 -8.75 17.97 -6.52
N SER A 318 -7.60 18.36 -7.04
CA SER A 318 -6.31 17.85 -6.58
C SER A 318 -6.12 18.17 -5.10
N ALA A 319 -5.62 17.18 -4.35
CA ALA A 319 -5.32 17.28 -2.93
C ALA A 319 -3.85 17.66 -2.66
N GLN A 320 -3.08 18.06 -3.68
CA GLN A 320 -1.73 18.56 -3.46
C GLN A 320 -1.79 19.87 -2.67
N LEU A 321 -1.28 19.84 -1.44
CA LEU A 321 -0.99 21.05 -0.68
C LEU A 321 0.11 21.83 -1.41
N PRO A 322 -0.03 23.17 -1.57
CA PRO A 322 1.10 23.99 -1.97
C PRO A 322 2.18 23.83 -0.88
N LEU A 323 3.32 23.25 -1.26
CA LEU A 323 4.52 23.27 -0.43
C LEU A 323 5.08 24.68 -0.33
#